data_AF-A0A852WG45-F1
#
_entry.id   AF-A0A852WG45-F1
#
_cell.length_a   1.000
_cell.length_b   1.000
_cell.length_c   1.000
_cell.angle_alpha   90.00
_cell.angle_beta   90.00
_cell.angle_gamma   90.00
#
_symmetry.space_group_name_H-M   'P 1'
#
loop_
_entity.id
_entity.type
_entity.pdbx_description
1 polymer ?
#
loop_
_entity_poly.entity_id
_entity_poly.type
_entity_poly.pdbx_seq_one_letter_code
_entity_poly.pdbx_strand_id
1 'polypeptide(L)'
;MIDFHQFSDDASDDDRLLMFAAPAKELDGWVGIPRKGWRVRMLYQRWIAESRKQEVTAFWEQASTPRTDQPKKYLVGPTAITVALFGEPQVEGGQISLQYERPFHSSDDLDTQLSKCAAVVVDRMSGRLDEAELEAFAAFLANPEADFGHNYVLESLCQIGWLANDPAAFLAANLDLGEDEKVDLLQSLEQLCRPGLVVDGQHRLYGAAHATNEVILPVVAIPNSPWMEQIYQFVIINEKAQKVDSSLLTDIFGSSLTPGEQAAIRGQLDRTGARVEERIAAVIAARDTASPFYGLVRVRLEGMESAGGYIPDATIRQLIEGGRGGRAWRSDDEFYDKFVRPTFADRVAWDSWTDGHWRQYWFAFWDEVRRHYNAKSRSGPLWHAEQTNLTKAVTLRLFQRLFIEEALRRVDDVYRMRPGLVRALGEQLADDELARQAGEVVLPADLDDFRQMVREWFLETGVPVRLFENAWVSSLDDSTGQDYLYSELREAFQKVQDGERYTARNKNVFEVTDS
;
A
#
# COMPACT_ATOMS: atom_id res chain seq x y z
N MET A 1 36.56 14.92 -1.57
CA MET A 1 35.25 14.69 -2.22
C MET A 1 35.50 14.30 -3.67
N ILE A 2 34.65 13.44 -4.24
CA ILE A 2 34.61 13.10 -5.66
C ILE A 2 33.26 13.61 -6.18
N ASP A 3 33.29 14.30 -7.31
CA ASP A 3 32.13 14.84 -8.01
C ASP A 3 31.98 14.07 -9.32
N PHE A 4 30.82 13.49 -9.59
CA PHE A 4 30.59 12.64 -10.75
C PHE A 4 29.12 12.60 -11.14
N HIS A 5 28.84 12.32 -12.42
CA HIS A 5 27.49 12.15 -12.94
C HIS A 5 27.17 10.65 -13.04
N GLN A 6 25.94 10.27 -12.68
CA GLN A 6 25.50 8.89 -12.73
C GLN A 6 25.39 8.37 -14.17
N PHE A 7 24.99 9.24 -15.09
CA PHE A 7 24.87 8.99 -16.51
C PHE A 7 25.88 9.88 -17.27
N SER A 8 26.21 9.46 -18.50
CA SER A 8 27.31 10.08 -19.27
C SER A 8 26.89 11.29 -20.11
N ASP A 9 25.66 11.78 -19.95
CA ASP A 9 25.19 12.94 -20.72
C ASP A 9 25.45 14.21 -19.91
N ASP A 10 26.59 14.85 -20.19
CA ASP A 10 27.12 16.07 -19.56
C ASP A 10 26.21 17.32 -19.69
N ALA A 11 24.95 17.18 -20.10
CA ALA A 11 24.06 18.29 -20.45
C ALA A 11 23.10 18.72 -19.32
N SER A 12 22.90 17.90 -18.28
CA SER A 12 22.04 18.22 -17.14
C SER A 12 22.71 17.87 -15.82
N ASP A 13 22.70 18.78 -14.85
CA ASP A 13 23.16 18.52 -13.47
C ASP A 13 22.21 17.59 -12.68
N ASP A 14 21.12 17.13 -13.30
CA ASP A 14 20.04 16.34 -12.69
C ASP A 14 20.50 14.96 -12.18
N ASP A 15 21.67 14.47 -12.60
CA ASP A 15 22.24 13.17 -12.23
C ASP A 15 23.58 13.26 -11.49
N ARG A 16 23.94 14.47 -11.04
CA ARG A 16 25.17 14.73 -10.29
C ARG A 16 25.14 14.05 -8.92
N LEU A 17 26.27 13.48 -8.52
CA LEU A 17 26.47 12.79 -7.27
C LEU A 17 27.78 13.25 -6.61
N LEU A 18 27.72 13.43 -5.28
CA LEU A 18 28.88 13.82 -4.48
C LEU A 18 29.27 12.68 -3.55
N MET A 19 30.49 12.15 -3.70
CA MET A 19 31.04 11.16 -2.80
C MET A 19 32.06 11.78 -1.85
N PHE A 20 31.87 11.61 -0.55
CA PHE A 20 32.80 12.09 0.47
C PHE A 20 32.80 11.17 1.69
N ALA A 21 33.58 11.52 2.70
CA ALA A 21 33.59 10.82 3.98
C ALA A 21 33.47 11.87 5.09
N ALA A 22 32.64 11.57 6.09
CA ALA A 22 32.38 12.48 7.21
C ALA A 22 32.34 11.72 8.55
N PRO A 23 32.70 12.36 9.67
CA PRO A 23 32.44 11.81 10.99
C PRO A 23 30.94 11.56 11.18
N ALA A 24 30.58 10.38 11.66
CA ALA A 24 29.18 9.98 11.84
C ALA A 24 28.40 10.94 12.74
N LYS A 25 29.05 11.49 13.78
CA LYS A 25 28.48 12.47 14.71
C LYS A 25 28.18 13.81 14.03
N GLU A 26 29.05 14.25 13.12
CA GLU A 26 28.80 15.46 12.32
C GLU A 26 27.67 15.21 11.32
N LEU A 27 27.70 14.06 10.63
CA LEU A 27 26.68 13.64 9.68
C LEU A 27 25.28 13.56 10.31
N ASP A 28 25.18 12.99 11.52
CA ASP A 28 23.95 12.94 12.31
C ASP A 28 23.50 14.32 12.84
N GLY A 29 24.37 15.33 12.79
CA GLY A 29 24.02 16.70 13.16
C GLY A 29 23.25 17.46 12.07
N TRP A 30 23.51 17.17 10.80
CA TRP A 30 22.93 17.92 9.66
C TRP A 30 22.12 17.07 8.69
N VAL A 31 22.13 15.74 8.78
CA VAL A 31 21.23 14.88 7.98
C VAL A 31 20.02 14.45 8.80
N GLY A 32 18.83 14.66 8.27
CA GLY A 32 17.59 14.17 8.84
C GLY A 32 17.30 12.72 8.51
N ILE A 33 16.55 12.04 9.37
CA ILE A 33 15.99 10.71 9.09
C ILE A 33 14.47 10.89 8.94
N PRO A 34 13.90 10.73 7.73
CA PRO A 34 12.48 10.98 7.48
C PRO A 34 11.61 9.84 8.03
N ARG A 35 11.40 9.86 9.35
CA ARG A 35 10.65 8.83 10.08
C ARG A 35 9.16 9.13 10.11
N LYS A 36 8.35 8.17 9.66
CA LYS A 36 6.90 8.23 9.79
C LYS A 36 6.50 8.36 11.26
N GLY A 37 5.77 9.42 11.56
CA GLY A 37 5.07 9.62 12.84
C GLY A 37 3.57 9.50 12.63
N TRP A 38 2.80 9.46 13.72
CA TRP A 38 1.36 9.25 13.61
C TRP A 38 0.64 10.33 12.78
N ARG A 39 1.10 11.58 12.90
CA ARG A 39 0.60 12.75 12.16
C ARG A 39 1.41 13.13 10.92
N VAL A 40 2.65 12.64 10.79
CA VAL A 40 3.51 12.95 9.65
C VAL A 40 3.68 11.70 8.80
N ARG A 41 2.62 11.38 8.05
CA ARG A 41 2.53 10.14 7.26
C ARG A 41 3.27 10.24 5.92
N MET A 42 3.51 11.48 5.47
CA MET A 42 4.19 11.79 4.20
C MET A 42 5.65 11.31 4.10
N LEU A 43 6.23 10.83 5.19
CA LEU A 43 7.62 10.35 5.29
C LEU A 43 7.76 8.89 4.88
N TYR A 44 8.98 8.39 4.59
CA TYR A 44 9.17 7.06 3.98
C TYR A 44 10.05 6.08 4.76
N GLN A 45 10.62 6.45 5.91
CA GLN A 45 11.38 5.54 6.77
C GLN A 45 10.66 5.20 8.07
N ARG A 46 10.98 4.03 8.64
CA ARG A 46 10.46 3.57 9.93
C ARG A 46 11.36 3.99 11.09
N TRP A 47 10.77 4.03 12.30
CA TRP A 47 11.54 4.09 13.53
C TRP A 47 12.41 2.85 13.72
N ILE A 48 13.61 3.06 14.23
CA ILE A 48 14.51 1.99 14.60
C ILE A 48 14.01 1.41 15.92
N ALA A 49 13.69 0.11 15.95
CA ALA A 49 13.32 -0.58 17.18
C ALA A 49 14.45 -0.46 18.22
N GLU A 50 14.09 -0.33 19.50
CA GLU A 50 15.08 -0.08 20.56
C GLU A 50 16.14 -1.20 20.66
N SER A 51 15.71 -2.46 20.50
CA SER A 51 16.62 -3.61 20.42
C SER A 51 17.61 -3.48 19.25
N ARG A 52 17.15 -2.99 18.10
CA ARG A 52 17.99 -2.78 16.92
C ARG A 52 18.97 -1.65 17.13
N LYS A 53 18.57 -0.56 17.81
CA LYS A 53 19.48 0.55 18.19
C LYS A 53 20.63 0.05 19.05
N GLN A 54 20.34 -0.77 20.06
CA GLN A 54 21.35 -1.36 20.94
C GLN A 54 22.29 -2.27 20.16
N GLU A 55 21.75 -3.14 19.29
CA GLU A 55 22.55 -4.06 18.47
C GLU A 55 23.52 -3.31 17.55
N VAL A 56 23.05 -2.31 16.80
CA VAL A 56 23.91 -1.56 15.87
C VAL A 56 24.94 -0.71 16.58
N THR A 57 24.60 -0.15 17.75
CA THR A 57 25.55 0.61 18.57
C THR A 57 26.65 -0.30 19.10
N ALA A 58 26.28 -1.45 19.69
CA ALA A 58 27.23 -2.43 20.19
C ALA A 58 28.15 -2.96 19.09
N PHE A 59 27.63 -3.19 17.88
CA PHE A 59 28.43 -3.56 16.72
C PHE A 59 29.52 -2.51 16.43
N TRP A 60 29.17 -1.22 16.37
CA TRP A 60 30.13 -0.17 16.08
C TRP A 60 31.10 0.10 17.23
N GLU A 61 30.68 -0.07 18.49
CA GLU A 61 31.58 -0.04 19.64
C GLU A 61 32.64 -1.13 19.54
N GLN A 62 32.23 -2.36 19.23
CA GLN A 62 33.15 -3.48 19.04
C GLN A 62 34.07 -3.23 17.84
N ALA A 63 33.52 -2.82 16.70
CA ALA A 63 34.27 -2.61 15.46
C ALA A 63 35.28 -1.47 15.57
N SER A 64 34.94 -0.42 16.34
CA SER A 64 35.80 0.76 16.54
C SER A 64 36.80 0.61 17.68
N THR A 65 36.71 -0.47 18.47
CA THR A 65 37.65 -0.72 19.56
C THR A 65 39.09 -0.85 19.00
N PRO A 66 40.04 -0.02 19.44
CA PRO A 66 41.41 -0.07 18.95
C PRO A 66 42.02 -1.45 19.21
N ARG A 67 42.66 -2.04 18.19
CA ARG A 67 43.41 -3.28 18.37
C ARG A 67 44.78 -2.93 18.97
N THR A 68 45.23 -3.72 19.95
CA THR A 68 46.51 -3.51 20.64
C THR A 68 47.72 -3.53 19.71
N ASP A 69 47.62 -4.19 18.56
CA ASP A 69 48.65 -4.31 17.53
C ASP A 69 48.60 -3.21 16.46
N GLN A 70 47.49 -2.45 16.37
CA GLN A 70 47.30 -1.38 15.40
C GLN A 70 46.46 -0.24 16.03
N PRO A 71 47.09 0.76 16.66
CA PRO A 71 46.40 1.91 17.20
C PRO A 71 45.95 2.83 16.06
N LYS A 72 44.94 2.40 15.29
CA LYS A 72 44.26 3.27 14.33
C LYS A 72 43.37 4.23 15.11
N LYS A 73 43.40 5.50 14.69
CA LYS A 73 42.70 6.61 15.36
C LYS A 73 41.19 6.63 15.08
N TYR A 74 40.75 6.03 13.98
CA TYR A 74 39.35 6.00 13.54
C TYR A 74 39.05 4.76 12.67
N LEU A 75 37.77 4.37 12.63
CA LEU A 75 37.25 3.31 11.77
C LEU A 75 36.53 3.93 10.56
N VAL A 76 36.80 3.42 9.36
CA VAL A 76 36.03 3.77 8.16
C VAL A 76 34.96 2.71 7.94
N GLY A 77 33.70 3.12 7.88
CA GLY A 77 32.59 2.21 7.57
C GLY A 77 32.71 1.62 6.17
N PRO A 78 32.39 0.33 5.97
CA PRO A 78 32.65 -0.34 4.69
C PRO A 78 31.63 -0.04 3.59
N THR A 79 30.52 0.64 3.92
CA THR A 79 29.39 0.87 3.01
C THR A 79 28.91 2.31 3.10
N ALA A 80 28.65 2.93 1.95
CA ALA A 80 28.25 4.33 1.89
C ALA A 80 26.81 4.54 2.38
N ILE A 81 26.57 5.67 3.03
CA ILE A 81 25.23 6.20 3.30
C ILE A 81 24.78 6.99 2.08
N THR A 82 23.52 6.82 1.67
CA THR A 82 22.92 7.64 0.62
C THR A 82 22.13 8.77 1.27
N VAL A 83 22.44 10.01 0.90
CA VAL A 83 21.79 11.22 1.41
C VAL A 83 21.20 12.02 0.26
N ALA A 84 19.97 12.49 0.40
CA ALA A 84 19.35 13.44 -0.52
C ALA A 84 19.50 14.86 0.06
N LEU A 85 20.05 15.79 -0.69
CA LEU A 85 20.15 17.19 -0.28
C LEU A 85 18.99 17.98 -0.88
N PHE A 86 18.42 18.90 -0.10
CA PHE A 86 17.32 19.75 -0.57
C PHE A 86 17.76 20.85 -1.53
N GLY A 87 19.07 21.11 -1.63
CA GLY A 87 19.63 22.15 -2.48
C GLY A 87 21.05 21.82 -2.90
N GLU A 88 21.61 22.73 -3.69
CA GLU A 88 22.96 22.64 -4.18
C GLU A 88 23.97 22.98 -3.08
N PRO A 89 24.83 22.04 -2.65
CA PRO A 89 25.80 22.34 -1.62
C PRO A 89 26.94 23.21 -2.16
N GLN A 90 27.49 24.06 -1.31
CA GLN A 90 28.70 24.81 -1.63
C GLN A 90 29.91 23.86 -1.58
N VAL A 91 30.60 23.75 -2.71
CA VAL A 91 31.81 22.94 -2.85
C VAL A 91 33.00 23.86 -3.09
N GLU A 92 33.93 23.91 -2.13
CA GLU A 92 35.16 24.69 -2.23
C GLU A 92 36.36 23.85 -1.77
N GLY A 93 37.44 23.85 -2.55
CA GLY A 93 38.67 23.15 -2.18
C GLY A 93 38.52 21.63 -1.97
N GLY A 94 37.52 20.99 -2.60
CA GLY A 94 37.22 19.57 -2.42
C GLY A 94 36.52 19.22 -1.09
N GLN A 95 36.02 20.24 -0.38
CA GLN A 95 35.18 20.14 0.81
C GLN A 95 33.76 20.59 0.47
N ILE A 96 32.80 20.04 1.21
CA ILE A 96 31.39 20.42 1.14
C ILE A 96 31.08 21.23 2.40
N SER A 97 30.54 22.43 2.23
CA SER A 97 30.05 23.25 3.34
C SER A 97 28.54 23.03 3.51
N LEU A 98 28.18 22.36 4.60
CA LEU A 98 26.78 22.18 5.02
C LEU A 98 26.66 22.66 6.45
N GLN A 99 25.69 23.54 6.69
CA GLN A 99 25.39 24.06 8.01
C GLN A 99 23.91 23.84 8.28
N TYR A 100 23.61 23.41 9.50
CA TYR A 100 22.25 23.32 10.00
C TYR A 100 22.14 24.19 11.24
N GLU A 101 21.34 25.24 11.15
CA GLU A 101 20.89 26.00 12.30
C GLU A 101 19.46 25.57 12.60
N ARG A 102 19.21 25.18 13.86
CA ARG A 102 17.85 24.83 14.29
C ARG A 102 16.95 26.04 14.12
N PRO A 103 15.69 25.86 13.68
CA PRO A 103 14.78 26.99 13.53
C PRO A 103 14.31 27.55 14.87
N PHE A 104 14.69 26.93 16.01
CA PHE A 104 14.27 27.30 17.36
C PHE A 104 15.44 27.25 18.36
N HIS A 105 15.26 27.93 19.50
CA HIS A 105 16.19 27.88 20.63
C HIS A 105 15.77 26.82 21.66
N SER A 106 16.72 26.23 22.38
CA SER A 106 16.42 25.27 23.45
C SER A 106 15.63 25.86 24.63
N SER A 107 15.58 27.18 24.74
CA SER A 107 14.79 27.92 25.73
C SER A 107 13.34 28.18 25.29
N ASP A 108 13.02 28.00 24.01
CA ASP A 108 11.65 28.13 23.52
C ASP A 108 10.79 27.03 24.16
N ASP A 109 9.52 27.31 24.44
CA ASP A 109 8.57 26.26 24.83
C ASP A 109 8.27 25.33 23.65
N LEU A 110 7.77 24.12 23.95
CA LEU A 110 7.56 23.06 22.96
C LEU A 110 6.64 23.48 21.81
N ASP A 111 5.60 24.26 22.10
CA ASP A 111 4.62 24.71 21.11
C ASP A 111 5.26 25.71 20.13
N THR A 112 6.10 26.62 20.67
CA THR A 112 6.93 27.53 19.86
C THR A 112 7.95 26.78 19.00
N GLN A 113 8.61 25.74 19.54
CA GLN A 113 9.55 24.92 18.76
C GLN A 113 8.84 24.21 17.60
N LEU A 114 7.67 23.63 17.87
CA LEU A 114 6.82 22.96 16.88
C LEU A 114 6.41 23.90 15.74
N SER A 115 5.88 25.09 16.07
CA SER A 115 5.45 26.08 15.07
C SER A 115 6.61 26.52 14.17
N LYS A 116 7.79 26.80 14.75
CA LYS A 116 8.98 27.20 13.98
C LYS A 116 9.47 26.11 13.03
N CYS A 117 9.52 24.85 13.49
CA CYS A 117 9.82 23.71 12.60
C CYS A 117 8.76 23.54 11.52
N ALA A 118 7.48 23.61 11.88
CA ALA A 118 6.37 23.44 10.96
C ALA A 118 6.40 24.46 9.81
N ALA A 119 6.72 25.72 10.10
CA ALA A 119 6.87 26.76 9.10
C ALA A 119 7.95 26.42 8.05
N VAL A 120 9.12 25.94 8.49
CA VAL A 120 10.20 25.51 7.59
C VAL A 120 9.78 24.31 6.74
N VAL A 121 9.07 23.34 7.35
CA VAL A 121 8.61 22.15 6.63
C VAL A 121 7.57 22.50 5.58
N VAL A 122 6.62 23.40 5.87
CA VAL A 122 5.58 23.85 4.92
C VAL A 122 6.21 24.54 3.72
N ASP A 123 7.11 25.49 3.95
CA ASP A 123 7.82 26.20 2.88
C ASP A 123 8.55 25.22 1.94
N ARG A 124 9.23 24.23 2.53
CA ARG A 124 10.00 23.23 1.79
C ARG A 124 9.14 22.24 1.02
N MET A 125 7.99 21.87 1.56
CA MET A 125 7.18 20.75 1.05
C MET A 125 5.95 21.19 0.26
N SER A 126 5.56 22.46 0.30
CA SER A 126 4.43 22.98 -0.48
C SER A 126 4.63 22.84 -1.98
N GLY A 127 5.88 22.86 -2.47
CA GLY A 127 6.22 22.61 -3.88
C GLY A 127 5.88 21.21 -4.39
N ARG A 128 5.44 20.30 -3.51
CA ARG A 128 4.91 18.98 -3.90
C ARG A 128 3.45 18.99 -4.29
N LEU A 129 2.73 20.05 -3.92
CA LEU A 129 1.30 20.19 -4.18
C LEU A 129 1.07 20.77 -5.57
N ASP A 130 0.10 20.23 -6.29
CA ASP A 130 -0.39 20.85 -7.52
C ASP A 130 -1.26 22.10 -7.24
N GLU A 131 -1.71 22.79 -8.29
CA GLU A 131 -2.49 24.02 -8.16
C GLU A 131 -3.80 23.82 -7.35
N ALA A 132 -4.52 22.72 -7.60
CA ALA A 132 -5.76 22.42 -6.91
C ALA A 132 -5.52 22.02 -5.45
N GLU A 133 -4.43 21.30 -5.18
CA GLU A 133 -4.00 20.93 -3.84
C GLU A 133 -3.53 22.16 -3.04
N LEU A 134 -2.87 23.13 -3.67
CA LEU A 134 -2.48 24.41 -3.04
C LEU A 134 -3.71 25.26 -2.68
N GLU A 135 -4.72 25.31 -3.55
CA GLU A 135 -6.00 25.96 -3.25
C GLU A 135 -6.70 25.30 -2.05
N ALA A 136 -6.75 23.96 -2.03
CA ALA A 136 -7.31 23.20 -0.92
C ALA A 136 -6.53 23.42 0.40
N PHE A 137 -5.19 23.48 0.32
CA PHE A 137 -4.32 23.81 1.44
C PHE A 137 -4.61 25.21 2.00
N ALA A 138 -4.71 26.22 1.14
CA ALA A 138 -5.04 27.58 1.55
C ALA A 138 -6.45 27.69 2.17
N ALA A 139 -7.43 27.00 1.59
CA ALA A 139 -8.79 26.93 2.12
C ALA A 139 -8.83 26.28 3.52
N PHE A 140 -8.07 25.19 3.72
CA PHE A 140 -7.96 24.52 5.02
C PHE A 140 -7.34 25.41 6.09
N LEU A 141 -6.29 26.18 5.77
CA LEU A 141 -5.70 27.10 6.74
C LEU A 141 -6.66 28.22 7.19
N ALA A 142 -7.60 28.61 6.32
CA ALA A 142 -8.64 29.57 6.67
C ALA A 142 -9.77 28.93 7.49
N ASN A 143 -10.12 27.68 7.22
CA ASN A 143 -11.09 26.90 7.98
C ASN A 143 -10.64 25.43 8.09
N PRO A 144 -10.09 24.98 9.24
CA PRO A 144 -9.53 23.65 9.45
C PRO A 144 -10.55 22.49 9.47
N GLU A 145 -11.44 22.45 8.48
CA GLU A 145 -12.42 21.39 8.24
C GLU A 145 -12.32 20.96 6.78
N ALA A 146 -11.73 19.79 6.53
CA ALA A 146 -11.65 19.22 5.19
C ALA A 146 -11.62 17.69 5.23
N ASP A 147 -12.19 17.08 4.20
CA ASP A 147 -11.97 15.68 3.87
C ASP A 147 -10.92 15.62 2.75
N PHE A 148 -9.77 15.04 3.07
CA PHE A 148 -8.64 14.89 2.13
C PHE A 148 -8.71 13.59 1.32
N GLY A 149 -9.73 12.75 1.55
CA GLY A 149 -9.86 11.45 0.93
C GLY A 149 -8.62 10.57 1.16
N HIS A 150 -7.84 10.35 0.11
CA HIS A 150 -6.61 9.53 0.14
C HIS A 150 -5.33 10.32 -0.06
N ASN A 151 -5.41 11.66 -0.03
CA ASN A 151 -4.25 12.51 -0.20
C ASN A 151 -3.58 12.81 1.15
N TYR A 152 -2.89 11.82 1.71
CA TYR A 152 -2.22 11.94 3.01
C TYR A 152 -1.05 12.93 3.01
N VAL A 153 -0.50 13.25 1.84
CA VAL A 153 0.52 14.31 1.71
C VAL A 153 -0.13 15.67 1.92
N LEU A 154 -1.24 15.95 1.23
CA LEU A 154 -2.03 17.16 1.46
C LEU A 154 -2.54 17.23 2.90
N GLU A 155 -3.11 16.14 3.44
CA GLU A 155 -3.54 16.08 4.84
C GLU A 155 -2.39 16.42 5.79
N SER A 156 -1.23 15.77 5.63
CA SER A 156 -0.05 16.03 6.48
C SER A 156 0.39 17.49 6.38
N LEU A 157 0.45 18.06 5.17
CA LEU A 157 0.86 19.44 4.97
C LEU A 157 -0.15 20.42 5.55
N CYS A 158 -1.45 20.19 5.37
CA CYS A 158 -2.53 20.96 6.00
C CYS A 158 -2.38 20.99 7.53
N GLN A 159 -2.17 19.83 8.15
CA GLN A 159 -1.98 19.74 9.60
C GLN A 159 -0.71 20.46 10.07
N ILE A 160 0.40 20.32 9.35
CA ILE A 160 1.65 21.03 9.66
C ILE A 160 1.50 22.55 9.43
N GLY A 161 0.79 22.96 8.38
CA GLY A 161 0.48 24.35 8.09
C GLY A 161 -0.39 24.99 9.17
N TRP A 162 -1.37 24.24 9.69
CA TRP A 162 -2.17 24.69 10.82
C TRP A 162 -1.30 24.85 12.08
N LEU A 163 -0.43 23.88 12.37
CA LEU A 163 0.53 23.98 13.48
C LEU A 163 1.49 25.17 13.33
N ALA A 164 1.90 25.50 12.10
CA ALA A 164 2.74 26.65 11.82
C ALA A 164 1.99 27.98 12.06
N ASN A 165 0.73 28.07 11.63
CA ASN A 165 -0.07 29.30 11.65
C ASN A 165 -0.73 29.58 13.02
N ASP A 166 -1.30 28.56 13.66
CA ASP A 166 -1.97 28.66 14.95
C ASP A 166 -1.73 27.39 15.79
N PRO A 167 -0.55 27.28 16.43
CA PRO A 167 -0.20 26.10 17.22
C PRO A 167 -1.16 25.89 18.40
N ALA A 168 -1.68 26.96 18.99
CA ALA A 168 -2.60 26.87 20.12
C ALA A 168 -3.94 26.24 19.69
N ALA A 169 -4.52 26.69 18.57
CA ALA A 169 -5.74 26.08 18.04
C ALA A 169 -5.52 24.64 17.57
N PHE A 170 -4.38 24.36 16.92
CA PHE A 170 -4.03 23.00 16.52
C PHE A 170 -3.99 22.06 17.74
N LEU A 171 -3.27 22.43 18.79
CA LEU A 171 -3.16 21.61 19.99
C LEU A 171 -4.49 21.49 20.75
N ALA A 172 -5.29 22.56 20.77
CA ALA A 172 -6.62 22.54 21.38
C ALA A 172 -7.63 21.68 20.61
N ALA A 173 -7.48 21.52 19.30
CA ALA A 173 -8.31 20.62 18.49
C ALA A 173 -7.84 19.16 18.59
N ASN A 174 -6.57 18.96 18.94
CA ASN A 174 -5.91 17.68 19.04
C ASN A 174 -5.59 17.36 20.52
N LEU A 175 -6.64 17.44 21.36
CA LEU A 175 -6.59 17.31 22.83
C LEU A 175 -5.98 16.00 23.33
N ASP A 176 -5.85 15.02 22.46
CA ASP A 176 -5.25 13.72 22.71
C ASP A 176 -3.73 13.72 22.66
N LEU A 177 -3.09 14.78 22.13
CA LEU A 177 -1.63 14.87 22.02
C LEU A 177 -0.96 15.00 23.40
N GLY A 178 -0.46 13.88 23.91
CA GLY A 178 0.40 13.85 25.09
C GLY A 178 1.73 14.56 24.85
N GLU A 179 2.43 14.94 25.93
CA GLU A 179 3.75 15.57 25.83
C GLU A 179 4.76 14.71 25.07
N ASP A 180 4.74 13.38 25.26
CA ASP A 180 5.61 12.45 24.52
C ASP A 180 5.33 12.50 23.01
N GLU A 181 4.07 12.60 22.59
CA GLU A 181 3.69 12.66 21.18
C GLU A 181 4.06 14.01 20.55
N LYS A 182 4.02 15.10 21.32
CA LYS A 182 4.53 16.40 20.87
C LYS A 182 6.05 16.37 20.68
N VAL A 183 6.78 15.71 21.58
CA VAL A 183 8.23 15.52 21.45
C VAL A 183 8.55 14.70 20.19
N ASP A 184 7.82 13.62 19.95
CA ASP A 184 7.99 12.81 18.73
C ASP A 184 7.66 13.62 17.46
N LEU A 185 6.60 14.41 17.48
CA LEU A 185 6.24 15.31 16.37
C LEU A 185 7.34 16.35 16.13
N LEU A 186 7.85 16.98 17.19
CA LEU A 186 8.95 17.94 17.09
C LEU A 186 10.18 17.27 16.47
N GLN A 187 10.55 16.09 16.94
CA GLN A 187 11.67 15.35 16.37
C GLN A 187 11.46 15.09 14.89
N SER A 188 10.29 14.58 14.48
CA SER A 188 9.96 14.34 13.06
C SER A 188 10.05 15.61 12.21
N LEU A 189 9.55 16.76 12.69
CA LEU A 189 9.62 18.02 11.96
C LEU A 189 11.05 18.59 11.93
N GLU A 190 11.81 18.50 13.03
CA GLU A 190 13.21 18.93 13.07
C GLU A 190 14.06 18.14 12.07
N GLN A 191 13.84 16.81 11.95
CA GLN A 191 14.53 16.00 10.94
C GLN A 191 14.28 16.54 9.53
N LEU A 192 13.07 17.04 9.24
CA LEU A 192 12.71 17.61 7.94
C LEU A 192 13.28 19.01 7.70
N CYS A 193 13.70 19.73 8.75
CA CYS A 193 14.32 21.06 8.63
C CYS A 193 15.79 20.99 8.18
N ARG A 194 16.44 19.84 8.38
CA ARG A 194 17.86 19.62 8.10
C ARG A 194 18.20 19.74 6.60
N PRO A 195 19.43 20.13 6.23
CA PRO A 195 19.85 20.33 4.83
C PRO A 195 19.73 19.11 3.90
N GLY A 196 19.76 17.90 4.47
CA GLY A 196 19.55 16.68 3.70
C GLY A 196 18.87 15.60 4.51
N LEU A 197 18.43 14.54 3.83
CA LEU A 197 17.75 13.39 4.41
C LEU A 197 18.48 12.09 4.06
N VAL A 198 18.55 11.16 5.01
CA VAL A 198 19.01 9.80 4.73
C VAL A 198 18.01 9.13 3.79
N VAL A 199 18.48 8.70 2.63
CA VAL A 199 17.74 7.80 1.73
C VAL A 199 18.02 6.35 2.12
N ASP A 200 19.28 5.98 2.34
CA ASP A 200 19.65 4.65 2.82
C ASP A 200 20.78 4.70 3.85
N GLY A 201 20.75 3.76 4.80
CA GLY A 201 21.77 3.62 5.83
C GLY A 201 21.43 4.22 7.19
N GLN A 202 20.16 4.49 7.49
CA GLN A 202 19.75 5.09 8.77
C GLN A 202 20.26 4.32 10.01
N HIS A 203 20.21 2.98 9.98
CA HIS A 203 20.73 2.14 11.07
C HIS A 203 22.25 2.26 11.23
N ARG A 204 22.95 2.41 10.10
CA ARG A 204 24.40 2.54 10.05
C ARG A 204 24.83 3.89 10.61
N LEU A 205 24.16 4.97 10.17
CA LEU A 205 24.37 6.31 10.69
C LEU A 205 24.13 6.35 12.20
N TYR A 206 22.96 5.87 12.65
CA TYR A 206 22.58 5.88 14.06
C TYR A 206 23.64 5.17 14.93
N GLY A 207 23.95 3.91 14.63
CA GLY A 207 24.89 3.14 15.44
C GLY A 207 26.31 3.74 15.45
N ALA A 208 26.77 4.27 14.31
CA ALA A 208 28.09 4.88 14.21
C ALA A 208 28.18 6.24 14.91
N ALA A 209 27.12 7.05 14.87
CA ALA A 209 27.06 8.34 15.55
C ALA A 209 27.00 8.18 17.08
N HIS A 210 26.35 7.12 17.56
CA HIS A 210 26.22 6.81 18.99
C HIS A 210 27.37 5.97 19.56
N ALA A 211 28.30 5.51 18.71
CA ALA A 211 29.50 4.84 19.18
C ALA A 211 30.40 5.81 19.96
N THR A 212 31.08 5.26 20.98
CA THR A 212 32.01 6.05 21.81
C THR A 212 33.15 6.62 20.96
N ASN A 213 33.77 5.78 20.13
CA ASN A 213 34.87 6.18 19.25
C ASN A 213 34.35 6.86 17.98
N GLU A 214 35.21 7.67 17.37
CA GLU A 214 34.89 8.31 16.09
C GLU A 214 34.87 7.29 14.94
N VAL A 215 33.75 7.28 14.21
CA VAL A 215 33.54 6.48 13.01
C VAL A 215 33.38 7.42 11.82
N ILE A 216 34.16 7.20 10.78
CA ILE A 216 34.06 7.91 9.51
C ILE A 216 33.19 7.08 8.57
N LEU A 217 32.16 7.68 8.00
CA LEU A 217 31.27 7.01 7.06
C LEU A 217 31.46 7.57 5.65
N PRO A 218 31.61 6.72 4.62
CA PRO A 218 31.47 7.17 3.25
C PRO A 218 30.03 7.60 3.00
N VAL A 219 29.85 8.67 2.23
CA VAL A 219 28.56 9.28 1.91
C VAL A 219 28.49 9.47 0.41
N VAL A 220 27.35 9.12 -0.18
CA VAL A 220 26.93 9.51 -1.52
C VAL A 220 25.76 10.46 -1.36
N ALA A 221 25.96 11.73 -1.68
CA ALA A 221 24.92 12.74 -1.65
C ALA A 221 24.36 13.00 -3.05
N ILE A 222 23.04 13.15 -3.12
CA ILE A 222 22.26 13.48 -4.33
C ILE A 222 21.79 14.94 -4.16
N PRO A 223 22.46 15.93 -4.77
CA PRO A 223 22.05 17.34 -4.75
C PRO A 223 20.67 17.53 -5.37
N ASN A 224 19.92 18.54 -4.90
CA ASN A 224 18.62 18.94 -5.43
C ASN A 224 17.62 17.78 -5.64
N SER A 225 17.69 16.72 -4.83
CA SER A 225 16.94 15.49 -5.08
C SER A 225 15.45 15.69 -4.78
N PRO A 226 14.55 15.65 -5.78
CA PRO A 226 13.11 15.81 -5.54
C PRO A 226 12.57 14.66 -4.70
N TRP A 227 11.52 14.89 -3.92
CA TRP A 227 10.97 13.90 -2.99
C TRP A 227 10.66 12.54 -3.65
N MET A 228 10.10 12.57 -4.86
CA MET A 228 9.82 11.37 -5.65
C MET A 228 11.09 10.56 -5.94
N GLU A 229 12.20 11.23 -6.29
CA GLU A 229 13.49 10.58 -6.53
C GLU A 229 14.05 9.96 -5.24
N GLN A 230 13.91 10.66 -4.11
CA GLN A 230 14.31 10.12 -2.80
C GLN A 230 13.58 8.81 -2.48
N ILE A 231 12.25 8.77 -2.70
CA ILE A 231 11.43 7.58 -2.51
C ILE A 231 11.80 6.50 -3.52
N TYR A 232 11.99 6.85 -4.79
CA TYR A 232 12.39 5.90 -5.83
C TYR A 232 13.72 5.23 -5.48
N GLN A 233 14.74 6.01 -5.11
CA GLN A 233 16.04 5.49 -4.66
C GLN A 233 15.90 4.62 -3.41
N PHE A 234 15.10 5.05 -2.42
CA PHE A 234 14.80 4.25 -1.25
C PHE A 234 14.23 2.87 -1.64
N VAL A 235 13.23 2.83 -2.52
CA VAL A 235 12.58 1.59 -2.96
C VAL A 235 13.55 0.71 -3.74
N ILE A 236 14.26 1.25 -4.73
CA ILE A 236 15.14 0.48 -5.61
C ILE A 236 16.36 -0.08 -4.86
N ILE A 237 17.01 0.73 -4.02
CA ILE A 237 18.17 0.30 -3.23
C ILE A 237 17.77 -0.88 -2.34
N ASN A 238 16.64 -0.74 -1.64
CA ASN A 238 16.22 -1.79 -0.72
C ASN A 238 15.65 -3.02 -1.46
N GLU A 239 14.89 -2.90 -2.54
CA GLU A 239 14.40 -4.08 -3.29
C GLU A 239 15.53 -4.94 -3.86
N LYS A 240 16.63 -4.33 -4.31
CA LYS A 240 17.79 -5.07 -4.85
C LYS A 240 18.68 -5.68 -3.76
N ALA A 241 18.85 -5.01 -2.62
CA ALA A 241 19.75 -5.46 -1.55
C ALA A 241 19.09 -6.44 -0.57
N GLN A 242 17.90 -6.11 -0.07
CA GLN A 242 17.14 -6.92 0.88
C GLN A 242 15.66 -6.55 0.75
N LYS A 243 14.86 -7.43 0.13
CA LYS A 243 13.44 -7.19 -0.18
C LYS A 243 12.73 -6.50 0.99
N VAL A 244 12.30 -5.25 0.75
CA VAL A 244 11.54 -4.46 1.71
C VAL A 244 10.28 -5.23 2.09
N ASP A 245 9.90 -5.17 3.36
CA ASP A 245 8.62 -5.73 3.77
C ASP A 245 7.49 -5.10 2.94
N SER A 246 6.61 -5.94 2.39
CA SER A 246 5.55 -5.49 1.49
C SER A 246 4.63 -4.43 2.11
N SER A 247 4.50 -4.43 3.45
CA SER A 247 3.74 -3.42 4.20
C SER A 247 4.39 -2.03 4.18
N LEU A 248 5.74 -1.93 4.13
CA LEU A 248 6.40 -0.62 4.07
C LEU A 248 6.23 0.02 2.70
N LEU A 249 6.41 -0.74 1.61
CA LEU A 249 6.16 -0.21 0.26
C LEU A 249 4.70 0.21 0.12
N THR A 250 3.77 -0.66 0.54
CA THR A 250 2.35 -0.36 0.65
C THR A 250 2.10 0.99 1.32
N ASP A 251 2.75 1.24 2.45
CA ASP A 251 2.52 2.45 3.22
C ASP A 251 3.18 3.69 2.60
N ILE A 252 4.36 3.54 2.00
CA ILE A 252 5.02 4.63 1.26
C ILE A 252 4.16 5.06 0.08
N PHE A 253 3.71 4.11 -0.72
CA PHE A 253 2.84 4.40 -1.86
C PHE A 253 1.49 4.96 -1.43
N GLY A 254 0.94 4.42 -0.34
CA GLY A 254 -0.37 4.82 0.14
C GLY A 254 -0.39 6.09 0.97
N SER A 255 0.74 6.67 1.39
CA SER A 255 0.73 7.86 2.27
C SER A 255 1.89 8.84 2.12
N SER A 256 2.97 8.47 1.44
CA SER A 256 4.17 9.31 1.28
C SER A 256 4.23 10.06 -0.04
N LEU A 257 3.30 9.77 -0.96
CA LEU A 257 3.23 10.30 -2.31
C LEU A 257 1.83 10.88 -2.60
N THR A 258 1.77 12.04 -3.26
CA THR A 258 0.52 12.59 -3.80
C THR A 258 -0.04 11.65 -4.89
N PRO A 259 -1.33 11.72 -5.24
CA PRO A 259 -1.89 10.93 -6.33
C PRO A 259 -1.11 11.12 -7.66
N GLY A 260 -0.68 12.34 -7.97
CA GLY A 260 0.15 12.64 -9.13
C GLY A 260 1.53 11.99 -9.06
N GLU A 261 2.21 12.08 -7.90
CA GLU A 261 3.51 11.45 -7.68
C GLU A 261 3.43 9.91 -7.75
N GLN A 262 2.34 9.31 -7.23
CA GLN A 262 2.10 7.87 -7.32
C GLN A 262 2.01 7.40 -8.77
N ALA A 263 1.29 8.12 -9.62
CA ALA A 263 1.19 7.77 -11.04
C ALA A 263 2.57 7.85 -11.75
N ALA A 264 3.34 8.89 -11.46
CA ALA A 264 4.66 9.09 -12.06
C ALA A 264 5.69 8.01 -11.65
N ILE A 265 5.78 7.71 -10.34
CA ILE A 265 6.76 6.74 -9.83
C ILE A 265 6.46 5.30 -10.28
N ARG A 266 5.17 4.94 -10.46
CA ARG A 266 4.76 3.63 -10.99
C ARG A 266 5.35 3.39 -12.38
N GLY A 267 5.22 4.38 -13.27
CA GLY A 267 5.82 4.32 -14.60
C GLY A 267 7.36 4.24 -14.60
N GLN A 268 8.04 4.72 -13.56
CA GLN A 268 9.48 4.52 -13.39
C GLN A 268 9.82 3.11 -12.90
N LEU A 269 9.10 2.61 -11.88
CA LEU A 269 9.33 1.28 -11.31
C LEU A 269 9.05 0.15 -12.32
N ASP A 270 8.00 0.28 -13.12
CA ASP A 270 7.68 -0.66 -14.19
C ASP A 270 8.83 -0.77 -15.21
N ARG A 271 9.41 0.36 -15.62
CA ARG A 271 10.58 0.39 -16.53
C ARG A 271 11.81 -0.29 -15.94
N THR A 272 11.95 -0.33 -14.62
CA THR A 272 13.07 -1.00 -13.93
C THR A 272 12.81 -2.46 -13.56
N GLY A 273 11.61 -2.98 -13.86
CA GLY A 273 11.19 -4.33 -13.51
C GLY A 273 10.93 -4.54 -12.01
N ALA A 274 10.84 -3.46 -11.23
CA ALA A 274 10.45 -3.52 -9.83
C ALA A 274 8.94 -3.77 -9.74
N ARG A 275 8.53 -5.02 -9.46
CA ARG A 275 7.12 -5.42 -9.34
C ARG A 275 6.48 -4.90 -8.04
N VAL A 276 6.18 -3.60 -8.01
CA VAL A 276 5.55 -2.93 -6.85
C VAL A 276 4.03 -2.97 -6.94
N GLU A 277 3.47 -3.01 -8.16
CA GLU A 277 2.03 -2.99 -8.42
C GLU A 277 1.25 -4.10 -7.70
N GLU A 278 1.78 -5.33 -7.70
CA GLU A 278 1.18 -6.46 -6.97
C GLU A 278 0.96 -6.15 -5.48
N ARG A 279 1.77 -5.26 -4.90
CA ARG A 279 1.69 -4.86 -3.48
C ARG A 279 0.72 -3.69 -3.25
N ILE A 280 0.47 -2.85 -4.26
CA ILE A 280 -0.43 -1.69 -4.19
C ILE A 280 -1.90 -2.11 -4.15
N ALA A 281 -2.23 -3.23 -4.80
CA ALA A 281 -3.57 -3.82 -4.86
C ALA A 281 -4.28 -3.90 -3.49
N ALA A 282 -3.56 -4.39 -2.47
CA ALA A 282 -4.09 -4.54 -1.12
C ALA A 282 -4.36 -3.18 -0.45
N VAL A 283 -3.55 -2.17 -0.77
CA VAL A 283 -3.70 -0.80 -0.24
C VAL A 283 -4.95 -0.15 -0.78
N ILE A 284 -5.15 -0.27 -2.09
CA ILE A 284 -6.35 0.22 -2.76
C ILE A 284 -7.59 -0.38 -2.10
N ALA A 285 -7.65 -1.70 -1.95
CA ALA A 285 -8.80 -2.34 -1.30
C ALA A 285 -8.95 -1.97 0.19
N ALA A 286 -7.84 -1.76 0.91
CA ALA A 286 -7.85 -1.43 2.33
C ALA A 286 -8.32 0.00 2.62
N ARG A 287 -7.92 0.95 1.75
CA ARG A 287 -8.03 2.38 2.01
C ARG A 287 -9.08 3.09 1.17
N ASP A 288 -9.48 2.56 0.02
CA ASP A 288 -10.54 3.17 -0.78
C ASP A 288 -11.91 3.05 -0.07
N THR A 289 -12.60 4.16 0.18
CA THR A 289 -13.91 4.17 0.85
C THR A 289 -15.01 3.48 0.02
N ALA A 290 -14.85 3.41 -1.31
CA ALA A 290 -15.72 2.66 -2.19
C ALA A 290 -15.43 1.14 -2.13
N SER A 291 -14.28 0.72 -1.59
CA SER A 291 -13.96 -0.69 -1.45
C SER A 291 -14.83 -1.35 -0.37
N PRO A 292 -15.41 -2.53 -0.65
CA PRO A 292 -16.10 -3.32 0.37
C PRO A 292 -15.15 -3.86 1.45
N PHE A 293 -13.83 -3.80 1.23
CA PHE A 293 -12.79 -4.19 2.18
C PHE A 293 -12.23 -3.01 2.98
N TYR A 294 -12.77 -1.80 2.81
CA TYR A 294 -12.35 -0.61 3.54
C TYR A 294 -12.34 -0.87 5.06
N GLY A 295 -11.18 -0.65 5.69
CA GLY A 295 -10.99 -0.87 7.12
C GLY A 295 -10.94 -2.34 7.57
N LEU A 296 -11.12 -3.31 6.68
CA LEU A 296 -11.09 -4.75 7.00
C LEU A 296 -9.73 -5.41 6.72
N VAL A 297 -8.90 -4.78 5.89
CA VAL A 297 -7.58 -5.30 5.53
C VAL A 297 -6.56 -4.93 6.60
N ARG A 298 -5.85 -5.93 7.09
CA ARG A 298 -4.78 -5.78 8.08
C ARG A 298 -3.55 -5.16 7.43
N VAL A 299 -3.45 -3.84 7.49
CA VAL A 299 -2.20 -3.12 7.15
C VAL A 299 -1.32 -3.16 8.40
N ARG A 300 -0.31 -4.02 8.42
CA ARG A 300 0.64 -4.05 9.55
C ARG A 300 1.54 -2.82 9.47
N LEU A 301 1.30 -1.85 10.35
CA LEU A 301 2.23 -0.78 10.66
C LEU A 301 2.85 -1.11 12.03
N GLU A 302 4.13 -1.46 12.08
CA GLU A 302 4.84 -1.64 13.36
C GLU A 302 4.89 -0.30 14.11
N GLY A 303 4.44 -0.27 15.36
CA GLY A 303 4.44 0.92 16.22
C GLY A 303 3.12 1.71 16.26
N MET A 304 2.13 1.35 15.42
CA MET A 304 0.75 1.80 15.60
C MET A 304 -0.07 0.64 16.16
N GLU A 305 -0.95 0.91 17.13
CA GLU A 305 -2.01 -0.07 17.44
C GLU A 305 -2.73 -0.40 16.15
N SER A 306 -2.70 -1.68 15.79
CA SER A 306 -3.15 -2.22 14.51
C SER A 306 -4.45 -1.54 14.06
N ALA A 307 -4.43 -0.80 12.95
CA ALA A 307 -5.66 -0.42 12.28
C ALA A 307 -6.48 -1.72 12.07
N GLY A 308 -7.70 -1.75 12.62
CA GLY A 308 -8.43 -2.95 13.10
C GLY A 308 -8.84 -4.02 12.08
N GLY A 309 -8.23 -4.07 10.90
CA GLY A 309 -8.50 -5.09 9.89
C GLY A 309 -7.98 -6.48 10.27
N TYR A 310 -8.74 -7.51 9.90
CA TYR A 310 -8.41 -8.91 10.11
C TYR A 310 -8.05 -9.66 8.82
N ILE A 311 -8.37 -9.10 7.64
CA ILE A 311 -8.09 -9.74 6.34
C ILE A 311 -6.62 -9.49 5.97
N PRO A 312 -5.79 -10.52 5.78
CA PRO A 312 -4.40 -10.31 5.37
C PRO A 312 -4.28 -9.62 4.00
N ASP A 313 -3.27 -8.76 3.83
CA ASP A 313 -2.94 -8.16 2.52
C ASP A 313 -2.75 -9.23 1.42
N ALA A 314 -2.14 -10.37 1.80
CA ALA A 314 -1.90 -11.49 0.91
C ALA A 314 -3.19 -12.10 0.38
N THR A 315 -4.29 -12.05 1.15
CA THR A 315 -5.59 -12.53 0.72
C THR A 315 -6.14 -11.64 -0.38
N ILE A 316 -6.10 -10.31 -0.20
CA ILE A 316 -6.56 -9.37 -1.24
C ILE A 316 -5.75 -9.55 -2.52
N ARG A 317 -4.43 -9.67 -2.41
CA ARG A 317 -3.57 -9.94 -3.58
C ARG A 317 -3.97 -11.22 -4.30
N GLN A 318 -4.28 -12.29 -3.55
CA GLN A 318 -4.72 -13.56 -4.15
C GLN A 318 -6.10 -13.47 -4.81
N LEU A 319 -6.98 -12.59 -4.36
CA LEU A 319 -8.26 -12.35 -5.03
C LEU A 319 -8.04 -11.64 -6.37
N ILE A 320 -7.12 -10.68 -6.42
CA ILE A 320 -6.89 -9.87 -7.62
C ILE A 320 -6.01 -10.61 -8.64
N GLU A 321 -4.86 -11.14 -8.19
CA GLU A 321 -3.83 -11.78 -9.02
C GLU A 321 -3.93 -13.30 -9.10
N GLY A 322 -4.80 -13.90 -8.29
CA GLY A 322 -4.85 -15.34 -8.14
C GLY A 322 -3.80 -15.87 -7.16
N GLY A 323 -3.88 -17.17 -6.91
CA GLY A 323 -3.00 -17.86 -5.98
C GLY A 323 -3.28 -19.36 -5.99
N ARG A 324 -2.64 -20.12 -5.10
CA ARG A 324 -2.92 -21.56 -4.98
C ARG A 324 -4.42 -21.78 -4.70
N GLY A 325 -5.08 -22.49 -5.60
CA GLY A 325 -6.47 -22.94 -5.42
C GLY A 325 -7.56 -21.90 -5.72
N GLY A 326 -7.21 -20.66 -6.11
CA GLY A 326 -8.14 -19.59 -6.46
C GLY A 326 -8.01 -19.13 -7.92
N ARG A 327 -9.09 -18.55 -8.45
CA ARG A 327 -9.10 -17.88 -9.76
C ARG A 327 -8.87 -16.39 -9.57
N ALA A 328 -7.98 -15.81 -10.36
CA ALA A 328 -7.67 -14.38 -10.31
C ALA A 328 -8.81 -13.55 -10.91
N TRP A 329 -9.16 -12.41 -10.32
CA TRP A 329 -10.15 -11.52 -10.92
C TRP A 329 -9.58 -10.74 -12.11
N ARG A 330 -8.36 -10.22 -11.96
CA ARG A 330 -7.71 -9.36 -12.94
C ARG A 330 -6.97 -10.19 -13.99
N SER A 331 -6.14 -11.12 -13.53
CA SER A 331 -5.12 -11.79 -14.35
C SER A 331 -5.50 -13.17 -14.89
N ASP A 332 -6.72 -13.67 -14.67
CA ASP A 332 -7.13 -14.98 -15.20
C ASP A 332 -7.47 -14.87 -16.69
N ASP A 333 -6.65 -15.50 -17.53
CA ASP A 333 -6.76 -15.38 -18.99
C ASP A 333 -8.04 -16.00 -19.54
N GLU A 334 -8.51 -17.11 -18.97
CA GLU A 334 -9.74 -17.75 -19.43
C GLU A 334 -10.96 -16.89 -19.09
N PHE A 335 -11.01 -16.38 -17.85
CA PHE A 335 -12.03 -15.44 -17.41
C PHE A 335 -12.04 -14.19 -18.29
N TYR A 336 -10.85 -13.62 -18.56
CA TYR A 336 -10.75 -12.48 -19.44
C TYR A 336 -11.26 -12.80 -20.84
N ASP A 337 -10.70 -13.81 -21.51
CA ASP A 337 -10.97 -14.07 -22.93
C ASP A 337 -12.43 -14.44 -23.22
N LYS A 338 -13.07 -15.17 -22.31
CA LYS A 338 -14.44 -15.66 -22.50
C LYS A 338 -15.50 -14.71 -21.93
N PHE A 339 -15.29 -14.14 -20.75
CA PHE A 339 -16.31 -13.39 -20.04
C PHE A 339 -16.14 -11.87 -20.11
N VAL A 340 -14.90 -11.36 -20.07
CA VAL A 340 -14.61 -9.92 -20.02
C VAL A 340 -14.38 -9.30 -21.40
N ARG A 341 -13.53 -9.93 -22.22
CA ARG A 341 -13.08 -9.44 -23.53
C ARG A 341 -14.21 -9.08 -24.50
N PRO A 342 -15.36 -9.78 -24.54
CA PRO A 342 -16.48 -9.37 -25.37
C PRO A 342 -16.99 -7.95 -25.09
N THR A 343 -16.77 -7.45 -23.87
CA THR A 343 -17.20 -6.12 -23.42
C THR A 343 -16.04 -5.14 -23.36
N PHE A 344 -14.90 -5.58 -22.81
CA PHE A 344 -13.66 -4.79 -22.74
C PHE A 344 -12.57 -5.47 -23.55
N ALA A 345 -12.49 -5.15 -24.84
CA ALA A 345 -11.57 -5.81 -25.76
C ALA A 345 -10.09 -5.52 -25.47
N ASP A 346 -9.79 -4.34 -24.93
CA ASP A 346 -8.44 -3.90 -24.61
C ASP A 346 -7.98 -4.46 -23.26
N ARG A 347 -7.06 -5.44 -23.31
CA ARG A 347 -6.52 -6.09 -22.11
C ARG A 347 -5.72 -5.11 -21.26
N VAL A 348 -5.08 -4.12 -21.87
CA VAL A 348 -4.28 -3.13 -21.13
C VAL A 348 -5.18 -2.22 -20.31
N ALA A 349 -6.28 -1.74 -20.92
CA ALA A 349 -7.30 -0.96 -20.21
C ALA A 349 -8.02 -1.79 -19.13
N TRP A 350 -8.19 -3.10 -19.33
CA TRP A 350 -8.71 -3.98 -18.27
C TRP A 350 -7.70 -4.20 -17.15
N ASP A 351 -6.43 -4.46 -17.44
CA ASP A 351 -5.42 -4.89 -16.46
C ASP A 351 -4.76 -3.74 -15.71
N SER A 352 -4.93 -2.49 -16.15
CA SER A 352 -4.26 -1.33 -15.54
C SER A 352 -4.51 -1.26 -14.03
N TRP A 353 -3.44 -1.09 -13.26
CA TRP A 353 -3.52 -1.00 -11.80
C TRP A 353 -4.06 0.33 -11.29
N THR A 354 -3.92 1.40 -12.09
CA THR A 354 -4.28 2.75 -11.68
C THR A 354 -5.77 3.00 -11.92
N ASP A 355 -6.23 2.70 -13.13
CA ASP A 355 -7.54 3.06 -13.67
C ASP A 355 -8.24 1.89 -14.38
N GLY A 356 -7.70 0.67 -14.27
CA GLY A 356 -8.24 -0.47 -15.00
C GLY A 356 -9.66 -0.82 -14.58
N HIS A 357 -10.47 -1.16 -15.57
CA HIS A 357 -11.89 -1.47 -15.36
C HIS A 357 -12.11 -2.59 -14.34
N TRP A 358 -11.16 -3.54 -14.22
CA TRP A 358 -11.21 -4.64 -13.27
C TRP A 358 -11.59 -4.20 -11.85
N ARG A 359 -11.07 -3.05 -11.39
CA ARG A 359 -11.25 -2.55 -10.03
C ARG A 359 -12.69 -2.22 -9.71
N GLN A 360 -13.36 -1.48 -10.60
CA GLN A 360 -14.74 -1.04 -10.39
C GLN A 360 -15.69 -2.23 -10.36
N TYR A 361 -15.49 -3.20 -11.26
CA TYR A 361 -16.26 -4.44 -11.31
C TYR A 361 -15.96 -5.35 -10.11
N TRP A 362 -14.70 -5.43 -9.66
CA TRP A 362 -14.34 -6.20 -8.48
C TRP A 362 -14.98 -5.63 -7.20
N PHE A 363 -14.97 -4.30 -7.05
CA PHE A 363 -15.67 -3.64 -5.95
C PHE A 363 -17.18 -3.84 -6.03
N ALA A 364 -17.77 -3.71 -7.21
CA ALA A 364 -19.19 -3.93 -7.40
C ALA A 364 -19.60 -5.37 -7.02
N PHE A 365 -18.81 -6.38 -7.44
CA PHE A 365 -19.05 -7.77 -7.08
C PHE A 365 -19.06 -7.95 -5.55
N TRP A 366 -17.98 -7.58 -4.87
CA TRP A 366 -17.85 -7.80 -3.43
C TRP A 366 -18.81 -6.93 -2.59
N ASP A 367 -19.16 -5.73 -3.06
CA ASP A 367 -20.17 -4.89 -2.42
C ASP A 367 -21.57 -5.52 -2.51
N GLU A 368 -21.93 -6.12 -3.65
CA GLU A 368 -23.19 -6.87 -3.76
C GLU A 368 -23.19 -8.13 -2.88
N VAL A 369 -22.08 -8.86 -2.80
CA VAL A 369 -21.91 -9.99 -1.86
C VAL A 369 -22.15 -9.53 -0.42
N ARG A 370 -21.48 -8.45 0.00
CA ARG A 370 -21.63 -7.83 1.32
C ARG A 370 -23.08 -7.47 1.60
N ARG A 371 -23.72 -6.70 0.72
CA ARG A 371 -25.10 -6.22 0.87
C ARG A 371 -26.08 -7.39 0.97
N HIS A 372 -25.95 -8.36 0.08
CA HIS A 372 -26.85 -9.52 0.00
C HIS A 372 -26.81 -10.36 1.27
N TYR A 373 -25.61 -10.77 1.71
CA TYR A 373 -25.49 -11.66 2.86
C TYR A 373 -25.73 -10.95 4.19
N ASN A 374 -25.37 -9.67 4.33
CA ASN A 374 -25.76 -8.88 5.49
C ASN A 374 -27.29 -8.73 5.58
N ALA A 375 -27.98 -8.54 4.45
CA ALA A 375 -29.45 -8.41 4.45
C ALA A 375 -30.17 -9.74 4.72
N LYS A 376 -29.60 -10.88 4.30
CA LYS A 376 -30.21 -12.20 4.51
C LYS A 376 -29.86 -12.86 5.85
N SER A 377 -28.79 -12.41 6.52
CA SER A 377 -28.36 -13.03 7.77
C SER A 377 -29.33 -12.74 8.91
N ARG A 378 -29.52 -13.76 9.76
CA ARG A 378 -30.34 -13.69 10.96
C ARG A 378 -29.50 -13.55 12.23
N SER A 379 -28.22 -13.94 12.17
CA SER A 379 -27.28 -13.87 13.29
C SER A 379 -26.59 -12.51 13.46
N GLY A 380 -26.80 -11.58 12.53
CA GLY A 380 -26.14 -10.27 12.48
C GLY A 380 -25.44 -10.03 11.15
N PRO A 381 -24.78 -8.89 10.94
CA PRO A 381 -24.00 -8.67 9.73
C PRO A 381 -22.91 -9.73 9.61
N LEU A 382 -22.74 -10.32 8.42
CA LEU A 382 -21.67 -11.27 8.14
C LEU A 382 -20.41 -10.59 7.61
N TRP A 383 -20.49 -9.32 7.22
CA TRP A 383 -19.40 -8.55 6.66
C TRP A 383 -19.31 -7.22 7.41
N HIS A 384 -18.46 -7.21 8.45
CA HIS A 384 -18.22 -6.08 9.35
C HIS A 384 -16.80 -6.15 9.95
N ALA A 385 -16.54 -5.34 10.99
CA ALA A 385 -15.24 -5.21 11.64
C ALA A 385 -14.71 -6.49 12.33
N GLU A 386 -15.54 -7.49 12.60
CA GLU A 386 -15.07 -8.78 13.11
C GLU A 386 -15.09 -9.83 11.99
N GLN A 387 -14.19 -10.81 12.10
CA GLN A 387 -14.10 -11.88 11.12
C GLN A 387 -15.26 -12.87 11.27
N THR A 388 -15.94 -13.15 10.16
CA THR A 388 -16.97 -14.20 10.08
C THR A 388 -16.53 -15.26 9.08
N ASN A 389 -17.30 -16.34 8.95
CA ASN A 389 -17.04 -17.34 7.92
C ASN A 389 -17.09 -16.77 6.51
N LEU A 390 -17.91 -15.74 6.24
CA LEU A 390 -17.98 -15.11 4.91
C LEU A 390 -16.68 -14.37 4.58
N THR A 391 -16.06 -13.73 5.57
CA THR A 391 -14.86 -12.90 5.38
C THR A 391 -13.55 -13.61 5.69
N LYS A 392 -13.59 -14.90 6.04
CA LYS A 392 -12.39 -15.74 6.11
C LYS A 392 -11.69 -15.78 4.76
N ALA A 393 -10.36 -15.74 4.79
CA ALA A 393 -9.54 -15.71 3.58
C ALA A 393 -9.83 -16.88 2.62
N VAL A 394 -10.02 -18.08 3.16
CA VAL A 394 -10.39 -19.26 2.37
C VAL A 394 -11.72 -19.07 1.65
N THR A 395 -12.74 -18.57 2.34
CA THR A 395 -14.08 -18.35 1.81
C THR A 395 -14.07 -17.34 0.69
N LEU A 396 -13.43 -16.20 0.90
CA LEU A 396 -13.34 -15.15 -0.12
C LEU A 396 -12.76 -15.71 -1.43
N ARG A 397 -11.67 -16.48 -1.34
CA ARG A 397 -11.02 -17.08 -2.53
C ARG A 397 -11.91 -18.11 -3.21
N LEU A 398 -12.51 -19.01 -2.45
CA LEU A 398 -13.33 -20.09 -3.00
C LEU A 398 -14.66 -19.58 -3.56
N PHE A 399 -15.23 -18.53 -2.95
CA PHE A 399 -16.46 -17.91 -3.41
C PHE A 399 -16.26 -17.13 -4.71
N GLN A 400 -15.16 -16.37 -4.83
CA GLN A 400 -14.79 -15.73 -6.09
C GLN A 400 -14.49 -16.76 -7.19
N ARG A 401 -13.79 -17.84 -6.83
CA ARG A 401 -13.53 -18.95 -7.75
C ARG A 401 -14.84 -19.56 -8.26
N LEU A 402 -15.82 -19.80 -7.38
CA LEU A 402 -17.12 -20.30 -7.78
C LEU A 402 -17.80 -19.36 -8.78
N PHE A 403 -17.82 -18.04 -8.50
CA PHE A 403 -18.38 -17.06 -9.42
C PHE A 403 -17.73 -17.13 -10.80
N ILE A 404 -16.39 -17.13 -10.85
CA ILE A 404 -15.63 -17.16 -12.11
C ILE A 404 -15.92 -18.45 -12.88
N GLU A 405 -15.89 -19.62 -12.22
CA GLU A 405 -16.16 -20.91 -12.88
C GLU A 405 -17.60 -20.99 -13.40
N GLU A 406 -18.58 -20.46 -12.67
CA GLU A 406 -19.98 -20.44 -13.09
C GLU A 406 -20.26 -19.43 -14.21
N ALA A 407 -19.57 -18.28 -14.21
CA ALA A 407 -19.62 -17.33 -15.32
C ALA A 407 -19.06 -17.94 -16.61
N LEU A 408 -17.91 -18.60 -16.52
CA LEU A 408 -17.30 -19.33 -17.64
C LEU A 408 -18.20 -20.44 -18.16
N ARG A 409 -18.82 -21.22 -17.27
CA ARG A 409 -19.77 -22.28 -17.63
C ARG A 409 -20.95 -21.75 -18.42
N ARG A 410 -21.54 -20.61 -18.03
CA ARG A 410 -22.65 -19.98 -18.77
C ARG A 410 -22.27 -19.60 -20.19
N VAL A 411 -21.09 -19.01 -20.37
CA VAL A 411 -20.57 -18.66 -21.69
C VAL A 411 -20.35 -19.93 -22.52
N ASP A 412 -19.72 -20.96 -21.95
CA ASP A 412 -19.48 -22.23 -22.64
C ASP A 412 -20.79 -22.95 -23.02
N ASP A 413 -21.82 -22.89 -22.19
CA ASP A 413 -23.13 -23.51 -22.46
C ASP A 413 -23.85 -22.83 -23.65
N VAL A 414 -23.67 -21.51 -23.84
CA VAL A 414 -24.12 -20.83 -25.08
C VAL A 414 -23.42 -21.40 -26.31
N TYR A 415 -22.09 -21.50 -26.29
CA TYR A 415 -21.34 -22.01 -27.44
C TYR A 415 -21.58 -23.50 -27.72
N ARG A 416 -21.93 -24.30 -26.70
CA ARG A 416 -22.34 -25.70 -26.89
C ARG A 416 -23.62 -25.85 -27.72
N MET A 417 -24.46 -24.82 -27.79
CA MET A 417 -25.67 -24.85 -28.63
C MET A 417 -25.37 -24.68 -30.13
N ARG A 418 -24.16 -24.26 -30.51
CA ARG A 418 -23.79 -23.95 -31.90
C ARG A 418 -24.15 -25.06 -32.89
N PRO A 419 -23.80 -26.35 -32.68
CA PRO A 419 -24.13 -27.40 -33.65
C PRO A 419 -25.64 -27.61 -33.82
N GLY A 420 -26.44 -27.30 -32.79
CA GLY A 420 -27.90 -27.30 -32.86
C GLY A 420 -28.41 -26.15 -33.73
N LEU A 421 -27.92 -24.94 -33.46
CA LEU A 421 -28.30 -23.73 -34.19
C LEU A 421 -27.89 -23.79 -35.67
N VAL A 422 -26.68 -24.24 -35.98
CA VAL A 422 -26.21 -24.38 -37.39
C VAL A 422 -27.10 -25.33 -38.18
N ARG A 423 -27.55 -26.43 -37.57
CA ARG A 423 -28.49 -27.37 -38.21
C ARG A 423 -29.87 -26.77 -38.44
N ALA A 424 -30.31 -25.87 -37.57
CA ALA A 424 -31.65 -25.28 -37.63
C ALA A 424 -31.73 -24.02 -38.50
N LEU A 425 -30.70 -23.17 -38.46
CA LEU A 425 -30.72 -21.81 -39.01
C LEU A 425 -29.70 -21.60 -40.14
N GLY A 426 -28.75 -22.52 -40.33
CA GLY A 426 -27.56 -22.30 -41.17
C GLY A 426 -26.45 -21.56 -40.40
N GLU A 427 -25.24 -21.52 -40.98
CA GLU A 427 -24.04 -21.04 -40.26
C GLU A 427 -24.13 -19.58 -39.82
N GLN A 428 -24.44 -18.67 -40.74
CA GLN A 428 -24.44 -17.23 -40.44
C GLN A 428 -25.48 -16.84 -39.38
N LEU A 429 -26.73 -17.30 -39.54
CA LEU A 429 -27.79 -17.01 -38.57
C LEU A 429 -27.54 -17.67 -37.21
N ALA A 430 -26.88 -18.83 -37.19
CA ALA A 430 -26.47 -19.46 -35.94
C ALA A 430 -25.38 -18.66 -35.23
N ASP A 431 -24.41 -18.12 -35.96
CA ASP A 431 -23.34 -17.30 -35.40
C ASP A 431 -23.88 -15.94 -34.89
N ASP A 432 -24.82 -15.32 -35.62
CA ASP A 432 -25.51 -14.09 -35.17
C ASP A 432 -26.31 -14.32 -33.88
N GLU A 433 -27.07 -15.42 -33.81
CA GLU A 433 -27.85 -15.77 -32.62
C GLU A 433 -26.94 -16.14 -31.43
N LEU A 434 -25.82 -16.82 -31.66
CA LEU A 434 -24.82 -17.08 -30.63
C LEU A 434 -24.19 -15.79 -30.11
N ALA A 435 -23.85 -14.85 -30.98
CA ALA A 435 -23.31 -13.57 -30.57
C ALA A 435 -24.32 -12.79 -29.70
N ARG A 436 -25.60 -12.83 -30.08
CA ARG A 436 -26.70 -12.23 -29.30
C ARG A 436 -26.83 -12.87 -27.92
N GLN A 437 -26.88 -14.20 -27.85
CA GLN A 437 -27.01 -14.93 -26.58
C GLN A 437 -25.74 -14.82 -25.71
N ALA A 438 -24.56 -14.80 -26.33
CA ALA A 438 -23.30 -14.57 -25.62
C ALA A 438 -23.30 -13.19 -24.97
N GLY A 439 -23.78 -12.17 -25.67
CA GLY A 439 -23.93 -10.81 -25.15
C GLY A 439 -24.78 -10.71 -23.86
N GLU A 440 -25.72 -11.64 -23.65
CA GLU A 440 -26.58 -11.69 -22.46
C GLU A 440 -25.93 -12.39 -21.25
N VAL A 441 -24.84 -13.13 -21.48
CA VAL A 441 -24.16 -13.93 -20.43
C VAL A 441 -22.71 -13.53 -20.17
N VAL A 442 -22.16 -12.58 -20.93
CA VAL A 442 -20.85 -11.97 -20.70
C VAL A 442 -20.95 -10.81 -19.70
N LEU A 443 -19.81 -10.21 -19.35
CA LEU A 443 -19.75 -9.08 -18.42
C LEU A 443 -20.55 -7.87 -18.97
N PRO A 444 -21.57 -7.34 -18.27
CA PRO A 444 -22.27 -6.14 -18.71
C PRO A 444 -21.36 -4.90 -18.75
N ALA A 445 -21.55 -4.03 -19.74
CA ALA A 445 -20.77 -2.80 -19.90
C ALA A 445 -21.12 -1.72 -18.86
N ASP A 446 -22.36 -1.73 -18.38
CA ASP A 446 -22.81 -0.85 -17.31
C ASP A 446 -22.61 -1.54 -15.94
N LEU A 447 -22.21 -0.75 -14.95
CA LEU A 447 -21.87 -1.27 -13.63
C LEU A 447 -23.11 -1.67 -12.83
N ASP A 448 -24.24 -0.98 -13.00
CA ASP A 448 -25.50 -1.32 -12.34
C ASP A 448 -26.13 -2.58 -12.94
N ASP A 449 -26.05 -2.74 -14.26
CA ASP A 449 -26.45 -3.98 -14.94
C ASP A 449 -25.61 -5.18 -14.44
N PHE A 450 -24.30 -4.97 -14.25
CA PHE A 450 -23.44 -6.00 -13.64
C PHE A 450 -23.83 -6.33 -12.20
N ARG A 451 -24.13 -5.33 -11.37
CA ARG A 451 -24.62 -5.55 -9.99
C ARG A 451 -25.91 -6.33 -9.98
N GLN A 452 -26.85 -6.00 -10.86
CA GLN A 452 -28.11 -6.72 -11.01
C GLN A 452 -27.87 -8.17 -11.43
N MET A 453 -27.00 -8.41 -12.42
CA MET A 453 -26.63 -9.76 -12.85
C MET A 453 -26.02 -10.57 -11.69
N VAL A 454 -25.09 -10.02 -10.92
CA VAL A 454 -24.52 -10.70 -9.75
C VAL A 454 -25.60 -11.03 -8.73
N ARG A 455 -26.50 -10.09 -8.45
CA ARG A 455 -27.57 -10.28 -7.47
C ARG A 455 -28.55 -11.37 -7.88
N GLU A 456 -29.17 -11.24 -9.06
CA GLU A 456 -30.28 -12.08 -9.49
C GLU A 456 -29.80 -13.50 -9.83
N TRP A 457 -28.74 -13.60 -10.62
CA TRP A 457 -28.27 -14.91 -11.08
C TRP A 457 -27.39 -15.62 -10.04
N PHE A 458 -26.43 -14.90 -9.45
CA PHE A 458 -25.40 -15.56 -8.64
C PHE A 458 -25.75 -15.62 -7.15
N LEU A 459 -26.39 -14.59 -6.59
CA LEU A 459 -26.63 -14.51 -5.14
C LEU A 459 -28.03 -14.98 -4.72
N GLU A 460 -29.09 -14.55 -5.41
CA GLU A 460 -30.46 -14.92 -5.07
C GLU A 460 -30.74 -16.41 -5.26
N THR A 461 -30.22 -16.97 -6.35
CA THR A 461 -30.31 -18.39 -6.69
C THR A 461 -29.02 -19.17 -6.42
N GLY A 462 -28.10 -18.64 -5.60
CA GLY A 462 -26.82 -19.27 -5.33
C GLY A 462 -26.64 -19.82 -3.92
N VAL A 463 -25.45 -19.61 -3.36
CA VAL A 463 -25.10 -20.17 -2.05
C VAL A 463 -25.98 -19.56 -0.95
N PRO A 464 -26.70 -20.37 -0.15
CA PRO A 464 -27.58 -19.85 0.88
C PRO A 464 -26.80 -19.31 2.08
N VAL A 465 -27.27 -18.20 2.66
CA VAL A 465 -26.64 -17.52 3.82
C VAL A 465 -26.29 -18.46 4.99
N ARG A 466 -27.11 -19.50 5.21
CA ARG A 466 -26.92 -20.49 6.29
C ARG A 466 -25.58 -21.23 6.21
N LEU A 467 -25.00 -21.36 5.02
CA LEU A 467 -23.68 -21.97 4.86
C LEU A 467 -22.61 -21.19 5.64
N PHE A 468 -22.74 -19.86 5.69
CA PHE A 468 -21.82 -18.97 6.40
C PHE A 468 -22.18 -18.78 7.87
N GLU A 469 -23.45 -18.94 8.25
CA GLU A 469 -23.90 -18.81 9.65
C GLU A 469 -23.56 -20.06 10.50
N ASN A 470 -23.40 -21.22 9.88
CA ASN A 470 -23.08 -22.45 10.60
C ASN A 470 -21.63 -22.46 11.10
N ALA A 471 -21.40 -23.06 12.27
CA ALA A 471 -20.07 -23.28 12.80
C ALA A 471 -19.27 -24.23 11.89
N TRP A 472 -18.02 -23.86 11.60
CA TRP A 472 -17.12 -24.60 10.72
C TRP A 472 -16.02 -25.29 11.54
N VAL A 473 -15.58 -26.47 11.10
CA VAL A 473 -14.42 -27.13 11.72
C VAL A 473 -13.15 -26.29 11.52
N SER A 474 -12.23 -26.35 12.48
CA SER A 474 -10.99 -25.57 12.44
C SER A 474 -10.00 -26.02 11.35
N SER A 475 -10.20 -27.20 10.74
CA SER A 475 -9.28 -27.79 9.76
C SER A 475 -9.42 -27.27 8.33
N LEU A 476 -10.22 -26.22 8.08
CA LEU A 476 -10.47 -25.71 6.73
C LEU A 476 -9.32 -24.93 6.10
N ASP A 477 -8.24 -24.70 6.85
CA ASP A 477 -7.09 -23.95 6.36
C ASP A 477 -6.11 -24.81 5.52
N ASP A 478 -6.18 -26.14 5.60
CA ASP A 478 -5.38 -27.04 4.77
C ASP A 478 -6.01 -27.29 3.38
N SER A 479 -5.26 -27.89 2.45
CA SER A 479 -5.74 -28.12 1.08
C SER A 479 -6.98 -29.02 1.02
N THR A 480 -7.06 -30.01 1.92
CA THR A 480 -8.17 -30.98 1.95
C THR A 480 -9.45 -30.30 2.44
N GLY A 481 -9.35 -29.50 3.49
CA GLY A 481 -10.44 -28.68 4.01
C GLY A 481 -10.92 -27.66 2.99
N GLN A 482 -10.00 -27.03 2.24
CA GLN A 482 -10.35 -26.14 1.14
C GLN A 482 -11.15 -26.85 0.04
N ASP A 483 -10.75 -28.06 -0.34
CA ASP A 483 -11.46 -28.85 -1.35
C ASP A 483 -12.87 -29.27 -0.87
N TYR A 484 -13.01 -29.63 0.43
CA TYR A 484 -14.31 -29.94 1.01
C TYR A 484 -15.23 -28.72 1.05
N LEU A 485 -14.72 -27.57 1.48
CA LEU A 485 -15.49 -26.33 1.50
C LEU A 485 -15.90 -25.91 0.08
N TYR A 486 -15.00 -26.04 -0.90
CA TYR A 486 -15.32 -25.71 -2.29
C TYR A 486 -16.40 -26.62 -2.86
N SER A 487 -16.30 -27.92 -2.59
CA SER A 487 -17.31 -28.90 -3.00
C SER A 487 -18.66 -28.58 -2.37
N GLU A 488 -18.69 -28.19 -1.10
CA GLU A 488 -19.91 -27.80 -0.40
C GLU A 488 -20.53 -26.52 -0.98
N LEU A 489 -19.71 -25.50 -1.27
CA LEU A 489 -20.16 -24.26 -1.92
C LEU A 489 -20.82 -24.56 -3.27
N ARG A 490 -20.19 -25.41 -4.08
CA ARG A 490 -20.69 -25.80 -5.40
C ARG A 490 -21.97 -26.63 -5.31
N GLU A 491 -22.04 -27.59 -4.40
CA GLU A 491 -23.26 -28.38 -4.16
C GLU A 491 -24.41 -27.48 -3.70
N ALA A 492 -24.15 -26.56 -2.78
CA ALA A 492 -25.14 -25.61 -2.29
C ALA A 492 -25.66 -24.71 -3.40
N PHE A 493 -24.75 -24.18 -4.24
CA PHE A 493 -25.11 -23.39 -5.41
C PHE A 493 -25.99 -24.17 -6.38
N GLN A 494 -25.58 -25.38 -6.77
CA GLN A 494 -26.32 -26.19 -7.74
C GLN A 494 -27.71 -26.59 -7.23
N LYS A 495 -27.82 -27.01 -5.96
CA LYS A 495 -29.13 -27.36 -5.38
C LYS A 495 -30.10 -26.18 -5.40
N VAL A 496 -29.64 -24.98 -5.05
CA VAL A 496 -30.51 -23.80 -5.07
C VAL A 496 -30.92 -23.42 -6.49
N GLN A 497 -30.00 -23.52 -7.46
CA GLN A 497 -30.32 -23.36 -8.89
C GLN A 497 -31.40 -24.35 -9.38
N ASP A 498 -31.35 -25.59 -8.89
CA ASP A 498 -32.32 -26.63 -9.22
C ASP A 498 -33.65 -26.48 -8.44
N GLY A 499 -33.80 -25.44 -7.61
CA GLY A 499 -34.97 -25.22 -6.76
C GLY A 499 -35.05 -26.14 -5.54
N GLU A 500 -33.97 -26.85 -5.23
CA GLU A 500 -33.86 -27.76 -4.09
C GLU A 500 -33.44 -27.04 -2.81
N ARG A 501 -33.85 -27.59 -1.67
CA ARG A 501 -33.44 -27.08 -0.36
C ARG A 501 -32.08 -27.63 0.05
N TYR A 502 -31.08 -26.77 0.09
CA TYR A 502 -29.77 -27.11 0.65
C TYR A 502 -29.81 -27.29 2.18
N THR A 503 -29.08 -28.30 2.68
CA THR A 503 -28.88 -28.54 4.12
C THR A 503 -27.42 -28.85 4.38
N ALA A 504 -26.77 -28.01 5.19
CA ALA A 504 -25.39 -28.20 5.62
C ALA A 504 -25.26 -29.45 6.52
N ARG A 505 -24.74 -30.55 5.95
CA ARG A 505 -24.58 -31.83 6.67
C ARG A 505 -23.17 -32.42 6.57
N ASN A 506 -22.30 -31.78 5.80
CA ASN A 506 -20.95 -32.26 5.58
C ASN A 506 -20.12 -32.10 6.85
N LYS A 507 -19.87 -33.21 7.54
CA LYS A 507 -19.10 -33.24 8.80
C LYS A 507 -17.63 -32.83 8.64
N ASN A 508 -17.13 -32.80 7.40
CA ASN A 508 -15.79 -32.32 7.11
C ASN A 508 -15.72 -30.78 7.01
N VAL A 509 -16.87 -30.11 6.96
CA VAL A 509 -16.97 -28.64 6.86
C VAL A 509 -17.64 -28.04 8.08
N PHE A 510 -18.72 -28.64 8.56
CA PHE A 510 -19.52 -28.10 9.66
C PHE A 510 -19.30 -28.86 10.96
N GLU A 511 -19.25 -28.11 12.07
CA GLU A 511 -19.31 -28.71 13.40
C GLU A 511 -20.71 -29.30 13.60
N VAL A 512 -20.78 -30.62 13.79
CA VAL A 512 -22.04 -31.28 14.11
C VAL A 512 -22.28 -31.10 15.60
N THR A 513 -23.15 -30.17 15.97
CA THR A 513 -23.79 -30.24 17.29
C THR A 513 -24.71 -31.45 17.28
N ASP A 514 -24.38 -32.49 18.04
CA ASP A 514 -25.27 -33.62 18.30
C ASP A 514 -26.54 -33.08 18.95
N SER A 515 -27.56 -32.80 18.13
CA SER A 515 -28.87 -32.29 18.51
C SER A 515 -29.90 -33.39 18.65
#